data_AF-D0MI22-F1
#
_entry.id   AF-D0MI22-F1
#
_cell.length_a   1.000
_cell.length_b   1.000
_cell.length_c   1.000
_cell.angle_alpha   90.00
_cell.angle_beta   90.00
_cell.angle_gamma   90.00
#
_symmetry.space_group_name_H-M   'P 1'
#
loop_
_entity.id
_entity.type
_entity.pdbx_description
1 polymer ?
#
loop_
_entity_poly.entity_id
_entity_poly.type
_entity_poly.pdbx_seq_one_letter_code
_entity_poly.pdbx_strand_id
1 'polypeptide(L)'
;MAILTVPKVLREKLGDEGVEALINLLNEAAHHERNNLLGIVEERFARRVAETEKRLDNRITEVEARLEQRITEEVAKLDRRITEEVSHLEQRIAAVEVKLDRRIAEVEAKFNGRISKVEAKLDGRIAEVEAKLDSRIAEVEAKLDSRIAEVKVMLSERYASLVRWMFIFWAGQIGVIVALFALLR
;
A
#
# COMPACT_ATOMS: atom_id res chain seq x y z
N MET A 1 -70.63 27.40 51.03
CA MET A 1 -72.09 27.38 51.21
C MET A 1 -72.62 28.71 50.71
N ALA A 2 -73.57 28.72 49.79
CA ALA A 2 -74.28 29.96 49.46
C ALA A 2 -75.18 30.29 50.65
N ILE A 3 -74.98 31.45 51.29
CA ILE A 3 -75.85 31.90 52.38
C ILE A 3 -77.13 32.45 51.71
N LEU A 4 -78.17 31.63 51.63
CA LEU A 4 -79.48 32.03 51.12
C LEU A 4 -80.20 32.87 52.18
N THR A 5 -80.08 34.19 52.10
CA THR A 5 -80.86 35.10 52.93
C THR A 5 -82.27 35.24 52.37
N VAL A 6 -83.25 34.68 53.10
CA VAL A 6 -84.66 34.81 52.71
C VAL A 6 -85.15 36.23 53.04
N PRO A 7 -85.66 37.00 52.05
CA PRO A 7 -86.20 38.35 52.26
C PRO A 7 -87.26 38.42 53.36
N LYS A 8 -87.25 39.49 54.17
CA LYS A 8 -88.20 39.68 55.31
C LYS A 8 -89.66 39.49 54.92
N VAL A 9 -90.04 39.95 53.73
CA VAL A 9 -91.41 39.86 53.18
C VAL A 9 -91.87 38.40 53.00
N LEU A 10 -90.96 37.50 52.62
CA LEU A 10 -91.27 36.08 52.45
C LEU A 10 -91.35 35.37 53.82
N ARG A 11 -90.55 35.81 54.80
CA ARG A 11 -90.59 35.29 56.17
C ARG A 11 -91.89 35.62 56.90
N GLU A 12 -92.41 36.83 56.75
CA GLU A 12 -93.71 37.23 57.33
C GLU A 12 -94.90 36.50 56.71
N LYS A 13 -94.83 36.12 55.43
CA LYS A 13 -95.94 35.49 54.70
C LYS A 13 -95.97 33.96 54.80
N LEU A 14 -94.81 33.31 54.91
CA LEU A 14 -94.69 31.84 54.91
C LEU A 14 -94.54 31.25 56.32
N GLY A 15 -94.26 32.06 57.34
CA GLY A 15 -93.90 31.59 58.68
C GLY A 15 -92.52 30.92 58.71
N ASP A 16 -92.02 30.61 59.91
CA ASP A 16 -90.67 30.06 60.08
C ASP A 16 -90.51 28.66 59.42
N GLU A 17 -91.52 27.79 59.54
CA GLU A 17 -91.55 26.46 58.89
C GLU A 17 -91.55 26.54 57.35
N GLY A 18 -92.32 27.48 56.78
CA GLY A 18 -92.38 27.66 55.32
C GLY A 18 -91.09 28.24 54.74
N VAL A 19 -90.38 29.08 55.51
CA VAL A 19 -89.04 29.56 55.17
C VAL A 19 -88.02 28.42 55.19
N GLU A 20 -88.08 27.53 56.18
CA GLU A 20 -87.19 26.38 56.28
C GLU A 20 -87.40 25.38 55.13
N ALA A 21 -88.66 25.11 54.78
CA ALA A 21 -89.00 24.30 53.61
C ALA A 21 -88.51 24.92 52.28
N LEU A 22 -88.63 26.24 52.13
CA LEU A 22 -88.13 26.96 50.95
C LEU A 22 -86.60 26.93 50.87
N ILE A 23 -85.90 27.07 51.99
CA ILE A 23 -84.43 26.95 52.06
C ILE A 23 -84.00 25.53 51.67
N ASN A 24 -84.69 24.50 52.16
CA ASN A 24 -84.40 23.11 51.82
C ASN A 24 -84.60 22.84 50.32
N LEU A 25 -85.72 23.29 49.75
CA LEU A 25 -86.01 23.13 48.32
C LEU A 25 -85.02 23.89 47.43
N LEU A 26 -84.66 25.13 47.81
CA LEU A 26 -83.64 25.91 47.09
C LEU A 26 -82.25 25.30 47.20
N ASN A 27 -81.88 24.76 48.36
CA ASN A 27 -80.62 24.04 48.53
C ASN A 27 -80.59 22.77 47.67
N GLU A 28 -81.68 22.00 47.65
CA GLU A 28 -81.77 20.77 46.87
C GLU A 28 -81.75 21.05 45.35
N ALA A 29 -82.48 22.08 44.90
CA ALA A 29 -82.44 22.54 43.51
C ALA A 29 -81.05 23.07 43.11
N ALA A 30 -80.38 23.85 43.97
CA ALA A 30 -79.03 24.35 43.73
C ALA A 30 -77.98 23.22 43.73
N HIS A 31 -78.15 22.21 44.59
CA HIS A 31 -77.31 21.01 44.59
C HIS A 31 -77.52 20.17 43.34
N HIS A 32 -78.77 19.98 42.91
CA HIS A 32 -79.10 19.25 41.68
C HIS A 32 -78.51 19.94 40.45
N GLU A 33 -78.65 21.26 40.34
CA GLU A 33 -78.07 22.04 39.23
C GLU A 33 -76.54 21.96 39.24
N ARG A 34 -75.91 22.13 40.40
CA ARG A 34 -74.46 21.99 40.54
C ARG A 34 -73.98 20.60 40.15
N ASN A 35 -74.67 19.54 40.56
CA ASN A 35 -74.31 18.16 40.23
C ASN A 35 -74.47 17.88 38.73
N ASN A 36 -75.53 18.38 38.10
CA ASN A 36 -75.71 18.30 36.64
C ASN A 36 -74.57 19.02 35.90
N LEU A 37 -74.23 20.25 36.33
CA LEU A 37 -73.13 21.02 35.74
C LEU A 37 -71.78 20.32 35.93
N LEU A 38 -71.53 19.74 37.10
CA LEU A 38 -70.32 18.96 37.36
C LEU A 38 -70.23 17.74 36.43
N GLY A 39 -71.31 16.97 36.28
CA GLY A 39 -71.35 15.83 35.37
C GLY A 39 -71.07 16.23 33.91
N ILE A 40 -71.67 17.32 33.43
CA ILE A 40 -71.42 17.84 32.06
C ILE A 40 -69.95 18.26 31.89
N VAL A 41 -69.38 18.96 32.88
CA VAL A 41 -67.98 19.41 32.82
C VAL A 41 -67.02 18.23 32.86
N GLU A 42 -67.25 17.25 33.73
CA GLU A 42 -66.46 16.02 33.83
C GLU A 42 -66.49 15.24 32.52
N GLU A 43 -67.67 15.04 31.93
CA GLU A 43 -67.81 14.32 30.67
C GLU A 43 -67.12 15.06 29.52
N ARG A 44 -67.25 16.40 29.47
CA ARG A 44 -66.58 17.22 28.47
C ARG A 44 -65.06 17.21 28.66
N PHE A 45 -64.59 17.20 29.89
CA PHE A 45 -63.16 17.10 30.21
C PHE A 45 -62.62 15.73 29.79
N ALA A 46 -63.30 14.64 30.19
CA ALA A 46 -62.93 13.28 29.80
C ALA A 46 -62.89 13.10 28.27
N ARG A 47 -63.89 13.63 27.54
CA ARG A 47 -63.90 13.63 26.08
C ARG A 47 -62.71 14.37 25.48
N ARG A 48 -62.39 15.56 26.00
CA ARG A 48 -61.23 16.34 25.52
C ARG A 48 -59.91 15.63 25.77
N VAL A 49 -59.74 15.01 26.95
CA VAL A 49 -58.54 14.23 27.28
C VAL A 49 -58.39 13.06 26.32
N ALA A 50 -59.44 12.25 26.15
CA ALA A 50 -59.41 11.11 25.23
C ALA A 50 -59.13 11.52 23.76
N GLU A 51 -59.66 12.65 23.32
CA GLU A 51 -59.37 13.19 21.98
C GLU A 51 -57.91 13.63 21.86
N THR A 52 -57.36 14.27 22.88
CA THR A 52 -55.94 14.68 22.88
C THR A 52 -55.00 13.49 22.94
N GLU A 53 -55.31 12.44 23.71
CA GLU A 53 -54.54 11.19 23.76
C GLU A 53 -54.52 10.53 22.39
N LYS A 54 -55.70 10.34 21.78
CA LYS A 54 -55.80 9.76 20.43
C LYS A 54 -55.04 10.59 19.39
N ARG A 55 -55.10 11.92 19.47
CA ARG A 55 -54.34 12.80 18.58
C ARG A 55 -52.84 12.65 18.79
N LEU A 56 -52.40 12.47 20.03
CA LEU A 56 -50.99 12.29 20.34
C LEU A 56 -50.48 10.93 19.84
N ASP A 57 -51.22 9.85 20.06
CA ASP A 57 -50.89 8.50 19.57
C ASP A 57 -50.77 8.46 18.05
N ASN A 58 -51.72 9.09 17.35
CA ASN A 58 -51.65 9.21 15.89
C ASN A 58 -50.39 9.96 15.43
N ARG A 59 -50.03 11.05 16.13
CA ARG A 59 -48.81 11.82 15.80
C ARG A 59 -47.54 11.04 16.11
N ILE A 60 -47.51 10.26 17.19
CA ILE A 60 -46.39 9.40 17.54
C ILE A 60 -46.21 8.35 16.44
N THR A 61 -47.27 7.65 16.07
CA THR A 61 -47.26 6.63 15.01
C THR A 61 -46.79 7.21 13.66
N GLU A 62 -47.25 8.40 13.30
CA GLU A 62 -46.83 9.09 12.07
C GLU A 62 -45.34 9.45 12.10
N VAL A 63 -44.84 9.94 13.23
CA VAL A 63 -43.43 10.28 13.40
C VAL A 63 -42.55 9.03 13.35
N GLU A 64 -42.97 7.94 14.00
CA GLU A 64 -42.27 6.65 13.96
C GLU A 64 -42.15 6.12 12.53
N ALA A 65 -43.26 6.06 11.79
CA ALA A 65 -43.26 5.61 10.40
C ALA A 65 -42.35 6.49 9.51
N ARG A 66 -42.37 7.81 9.71
CA ARG A 66 -41.51 8.74 8.96
C ARG A 66 -40.03 8.56 9.31
N LEU A 67 -39.70 8.26 10.57
CA LEU A 67 -38.34 7.99 10.99
C LEU A 67 -37.83 6.68 10.42
N GLU A 68 -38.63 5.61 10.46
CA GLU A 68 -38.28 4.32 9.85
C GLU A 68 -38.02 4.44 8.35
N GLN A 69 -38.88 5.18 7.63
CA GLN A 69 -38.68 5.46 6.23
C GLN A 69 -37.34 6.18 5.98
N ARG A 70 -37.08 7.27 6.72
CA ARG A 70 -35.83 8.04 6.57
C ARG A 70 -34.59 7.22 6.90
N ILE A 71 -34.65 6.37 7.92
CA ILE A 71 -33.55 5.48 8.28
C ILE A 71 -33.30 4.50 7.14
N THR A 72 -34.35 3.89 6.59
CA THR A 72 -34.24 2.94 5.47
C THR A 72 -33.64 3.61 4.23
N GLU A 73 -34.08 4.82 3.91
CA GLU A 73 -33.55 5.60 2.77
C GLU A 73 -32.07 5.96 2.95
N GLU A 74 -31.66 6.42 4.14
CA GLU A 74 -30.27 6.77 4.41
C GLU A 74 -29.36 5.54 4.46
N VAL A 75 -29.83 4.41 5.00
CA VAL A 75 -29.10 3.12 4.94
C VAL A 75 -28.89 2.70 3.49
N ALA A 76 -29.94 2.70 2.66
CA ALA A 76 -29.83 2.33 1.25
C ALA A 76 -28.91 3.27 0.45
N LYS A 77 -28.83 4.54 0.85
CA LYS A 77 -27.91 5.52 0.25
C LYS A 77 -26.47 5.29 0.69
N LEU A 78 -26.24 4.96 1.96
CA LEU A 78 -24.92 4.59 2.47
C LEU A 78 -24.41 3.31 1.82
N ASP A 79 -25.24 2.27 1.68
CA ASP A 79 -24.87 1.01 1.02
C ASP A 79 -24.44 1.23 -0.43
N ARG A 80 -25.17 2.09 -1.17
CA ARG A 80 -24.79 2.49 -2.53
C ARG A 80 -23.43 3.18 -2.57
N ARG A 81 -23.22 4.17 -1.70
CA ARG A 81 -21.93 4.88 -1.62
C ARG A 81 -20.77 3.96 -1.25
N ILE A 82 -20.99 3.05 -0.30
CA ILE A 82 -19.97 2.05 0.09
C ILE A 82 -19.63 1.16 -1.11
N THR A 83 -20.65 0.67 -1.83
CA THR A 83 -20.44 -0.16 -3.02
C THR A 83 -19.67 0.57 -4.12
N GLU A 84 -20.01 1.83 -4.38
CA GLU A 84 -19.31 2.68 -5.35
C GLU A 84 -17.84 2.93 -4.95
N GLU A 85 -17.58 3.26 -3.68
CA GLU A 85 -16.22 3.47 -3.18
C GLU A 85 -15.38 2.19 -3.22
N VAL A 86 -15.98 1.03 -2.88
CA VAL A 86 -15.29 -0.27 -2.99
C VAL A 86 -14.93 -0.55 -4.45
N SER A 87 -15.86 -0.38 -5.38
CA SER A 87 -15.60 -0.57 -6.81
C SER A 87 -14.50 0.37 -7.34
N HIS A 88 -14.51 1.64 -6.90
CA HIS A 88 -13.47 2.59 -7.26
C HIS A 88 -12.10 2.23 -6.68
N LEU A 89 -12.05 1.72 -5.43
CA LEU A 89 -10.81 1.23 -4.83
C LEU A 89 -10.26 0.00 -5.56
N GLU A 90 -11.12 -0.97 -5.92
CA GLU A 90 -10.73 -2.14 -6.71
C GLU A 90 -10.11 -1.74 -8.05
N GLN A 91 -10.73 -0.79 -8.76
CA GLN A 91 -10.19 -0.26 -10.02
C GLN A 91 -8.83 0.42 -9.83
N ARG A 92 -8.66 1.19 -8.75
CA ARG A 92 -7.39 1.84 -8.42
C ARG A 92 -6.30 0.83 -8.08
N ILE A 93 -6.63 -0.23 -7.36
CA ILE A 93 -5.70 -1.32 -7.04
C ILE A 93 -5.24 -1.99 -8.33
N ALA A 94 -6.18 -2.41 -9.19
CA ALA A 94 -5.86 -3.02 -10.48
C ALA A 94 -4.98 -2.11 -11.36
N ALA A 95 -5.27 -0.81 -11.40
CA ALA A 95 -4.45 0.15 -12.14
C ALA A 95 -3.01 0.27 -11.58
N VAL A 96 -2.85 0.17 -10.25
CA VAL A 96 -1.53 0.17 -9.60
C VAL A 96 -0.78 -1.12 -9.90
N GLU A 97 -1.44 -2.28 -9.88
CA GLU A 97 -0.84 -3.57 -10.23
C GLU A 97 -0.27 -3.55 -11.66
N VAL A 98 -1.07 -3.14 -12.65
CA VAL A 98 -0.60 -3.03 -14.05
C VAL A 98 0.59 -2.07 -14.17
N LYS A 99 0.58 -0.96 -13.44
CA LYS A 99 1.69 0.00 -13.43
C LYS A 99 2.95 -0.59 -12.80
N LEU A 100 2.83 -1.40 -11.75
CA LEU A 100 3.95 -2.07 -11.10
C LEU A 100 4.53 -3.15 -12.00
N ASP A 101 3.70 -3.98 -12.63
CA ASP A 101 4.14 -5.02 -13.58
C ASP A 101 4.94 -4.41 -14.72
N ARG A 102 4.43 -3.30 -15.30
CA ARG A 102 5.15 -2.56 -16.34
C ARG A 102 6.52 -2.06 -15.85
N ARG A 103 6.59 -1.49 -14.64
CA ARG A 103 7.86 -1.00 -14.08
C ARG A 103 8.85 -2.12 -13.81
N ILE A 104 8.37 -3.28 -13.36
CA ILE A 104 9.20 -4.48 -13.16
C ILE A 104 9.79 -4.92 -14.50
N ALA A 105 8.96 -5.08 -15.53
CA ALA A 105 9.41 -5.45 -16.88
C ALA A 105 10.43 -4.45 -17.47
N GLU A 106 10.21 -3.14 -17.28
CA GLU A 106 11.16 -2.10 -17.70
C GLU A 106 12.52 -2.21 -16.97
N VAL A 107 12.50 -2.51 -15.68
CA VAL A 107 13.72 -2.71 -14.87
C VAL A 107 14.46 -3.98 -15.31
N GLU A 108 13.75 -5.09 -15.53
CA GLU A 108 14.33 -6.34 -16.02
C GLU A 108 14.99 -6.16 -17.39
N ALA A 109 14.31 -5.50 -18.33
CA ALA A 109 14.86 -5.20 -19.65
C ALA A 109 16.13 -4.34 -19.56
N LYS A 110 16.12 -3.32 -18.70
CA LYS A 110 17.29 -2.47 -18.46
C LYS A 110 18.45 -3.24 -17.82
N PHE A 111 18.15 -4.15 -16.90
CA PHE A 111 19.17 -4.97 -16.23
C PHE A 111 19.81 -5.96 -17.20
N ASN A 112 19.00 -6.68 -17.98
CA ASN A 112 19.47 -7.56 -19.05
C ASN A 112 20.32 -6.82 -20.06
N GLY A 113 19.88 -5.63 -20.51
CA GLY A 113 20.67 -4.80 -21.42
C GLY A 113 22.00 -4.32 -20.83
N ARG A 114 22.09 -4.15 -19.50
CA ARG A 114 23.37 -3.85 -18.82
C ARG A 114 24.27 -5.07 -18.74
N ILE A 115 23.72 -6.25 -18.45
CA ILE A 115 24.47 -7.51 -18.45
C ILE A 115 25.11 -7.75 -19.82
N SER A 116 24.34 -7.71 -20.90
CA SER A 116 24.87 -7.93 -22.25
C SER A 116 25.96 -6.93 -22.65
N LYS A 117 25.85 -5.68 -22.20
CA LYS A 117 26.92 -4.68 -22.41
C LYS A 117 28.19 -4.99 -21.63
N VAL A 118 28.07 -5.52 -20.42
CA VAL A 118 29.22 -5.94 -19.61
C VAL A 118 29.88 -7.18 -20.21
N GLU A 119 29.10 -8.17 -20.63
CA GLU A 119 29.59 -9.37 -21.32
C GLU A 119 30.38 -9.00 -22.58
N ALA A 120 29.79 -8.22 -23.49
CA ALA A 120 30.48 -7.79 -24.71
C ALA A 120 31.78 -7.01 -24.42
N LYS A 121 31.80 -6.20 -23.35
CA LYS A 121 33.02 -5.48 -22.94
C LYS A 121 34.08 -6.41 -22.37
N LEU A 122 33.69 -7.45 -21.63
CA LEU A 122 34.62 -8.45 -21.11
C LEU A 122 35.19 -9.29 -22.25
N ASP A 123 34.35 -9.76 -23.18
CA ASP A 123 34.79 -10.52 -24.36
C ASP A 123 35.81 -9.72 -25.18
N GLY A 124 35.54 -8.44 -25.44
CA GLY A 124 36.48 -7.57 -26.14
C GLY A 124 37.81 -7.39 -25.41
N ARG A 125 37.79 -7.29 -24.07
CA ARG A 125 39.03 -7.20 -23.27
C ARG A 125 39.81 -8.51 -23.23
N ILE A 126 39.11 -9.65 -23.23
CA ILE A 126 39.74 -10.97 -23.28
C ILE A 126 40.46 -11.11 -24.62
N ALA A 127 39.78 -10.83 -25.74
CA ALA A 127 40.38 -10.87 -27.07
C ALA A 127 41.59 -9.94 -27.22
N GLU A 128 41.54 -8.72 -26.65
CA GLU A 128 42.68 -7.80 -26.63
C GLU A 128 43.88 -8.37 -25.85
N VAL A 129 43.61 -8.98 -24.69
CA VAL A 129 44.65 -9.61 -23.87
C VAL A 129 45.27 -10.81 -24.57
N GLU A 130 44.46 -11.65 -25.21
CA GLU A 130 44.92 -12.81 -26.00
C GLU A 130 45.85 -12.35 -27.13
N ALA A 131 45.42 -11.38 -27.95
CA ALA A 131 46.24 -10.84 -29.04
C ALA A 131 47.56 -10.25 -28.55
N LYS A 132 47.55 -9.56 -27.39
CA LYS A 132 48.77 -9.01 -26.79
C LYS A 132 49.70 -10.10 -26.27
N LEU A 133 49.15 -11.19 -25.72
CA LEU A 133 49.96 -12.33 -25.28
C LEU A 133 50.59 -13.05 -26.48
N ASP A 134 49.83 -13.30 -27.54
CA ASP A 134 50.34 -13.91 -28.77
C ASP A 134 51.49 -13.10 -29.38
N SER A 135 51.31 -11.76 -29.47
CA SER A 135 52.37 -10.87 -29.97
C SER A 135 53.64 -10.92 -29.10
N ARG A 136 53.49 -11.00 -27.77
CA ARG A 136 54.64 -11.10 -26.86
C ARG A 136 55.34 -12.45 -26.96
N ILE A 137 54.58 -13.53 -27.14
CA ILE A 137 55.13 -14.88 -27.35
C ILE A 137 55.96 -14.89 -28.64
N ALA A 138 55.41 -14.39 -29.76
CA ALA A 138 56.12 -14.30 -31.02
C ALA A 138 57.40 -13.45 -30.93
N GLU A 139 57.37 -12.33 -30.20
CA GLU A 139 58.56 -11.50 -29.97
C GLU A 139 59.63 -12.24 -29.16
N VAL A 140 59.23 -13.01 -28.14
CA VAL A 140 60.15 -13.83 -27.32
C VAL A 140 60.75 -14.96 -28.15
N GLU A 141 59.95 -15.65 -28.96
CA GLU A 141 60.40 -16.70 -29.88
C GLU A 141 61.46 -16.17 -30.85
N ALA A 142 61.18 -15.05 -31.52
CA ALA A 142 62.13 -14.42 -32.45
C ALA A 142 63.46 -14.02 -31.77
N LYS A 143 63.39 -13.49 -30.53
CA LYS A 143 64.60 -13.17 -29.74
C LYS A 143 65.39 -14.42 -29.36
N LEU A 144 64.72 -15.51 -29.01
CA LEU A 144 65.37 -16.78 -28.69
C LEU A 144 66.04 -17.37 -29.93
N ASP A 145 65.37 -17.39 -31.08
CA ASP A 145 65.93 -17.87 -32.34
C ASP A 145 67.20 -17.09 -32.74
N SER A 146 67.16 -15.77 -32.62
CA SER A 146 68.31 -14.90 -32.88
C SER A 146 69.49 -15.23 -31.96
N ARG A 147 69.25 -15.38 -30.65
CA ARG A 147 70.29 -15.78 -29.68
C ARG A 147 70.84 -17.17 -29.96
N ILE A 148 70.00 -18.13 -30.35
CA ILE A 148 70.44 -19.48 -30.72
C ILE A 148 71.34 -19.42 -31.96
N ALA A 149 70.98 -18.63 -32.97
CA ALA A 149 71.79 -18.44 -34.16
C ALA A 149 73.16 -17.82 -33.82
N GLU A 150 73.19 -16.77 -33.00
CA GLU A 150 74.41 -16.13 -32.53
C GLU A 150 75.32 -17.11 -31.76
N VAL A 151 74.75 -17.90 -30.85
CA VAL A 151 75.49 -18.94 -30.11
C VAL A 151 76.06 -20.00 -31.05
N LYS A 152 75.29 -20.45 -32.07
CA LYS A 152 75.79 -21.40 -33.07
C LYS A 152 76.98 -20.84 -33.85
N VAL A 153 76.95 -19.57 -34.25
CA VAL A 153 78.05 -18.91 -34.95
C VAL A 153 79.29 -18.82 -34.07
N MET A 154 79.16 -18.30 -32.84
CA MET A 154 80.28 -18.21 -31.90
C MET A 154 80.91 -19.58 -31.61
N LEU A 155 80.09 -20.62 -31.52
CA LEU A 155 80.56 -21.97 -31.29
C LEU A 155 81.31 -22.52 -32.51
N SER A 156 80.81 -22.29 -33.73
CA SER A 156 81.49 -22.64 -34.98
C SER A 156 82.85 -21.93 -35.12
N GLU A 157 82.92 -20.64 -34.80
CA GLU A 157 84.17 -19.87 -34.81
C GLU A 157 85.20 -20.39 -33.80
N ARG A 158 84.74 -20.76 -32.59
CA ARG A 158 85.58 -21.41 -31.58
C ARG A 158 86.06 -22.77 -32.04
N TYR A 159 85.20 -23.62 -32.60
CA TYR A 159 85.59 -24.92 -33.14
C TYR A 159 86.61 -24.78 -34.27
N ALA A 160 86.40 -23.87 -35.23
CA ALA A 160 87.34 -23.61 -36.31
C ALA A 160 88.70 -23.13 -35.78
N SER A 161 88.68 -22.24 -34.78
CA SER A 161 89.89 -21.76 -34.12
C SER A 161 90.65 -22.88 -33.40
N LEU A 162 89.94 -23.74 -32.66
CA LEU A 162 90.51 -24.91 -31.99
C LEU A 162 91.13 -25.88 -32.99
N VAL A 163 90.43 -26.20 -34.07
CA VAL A 163 90.92 -27.08 -35.14
C VAL A 163 92.17 -26.49 -35.79
N ARG A 164 92.17 -25.19 -36.11
CA ARG A 164 93.34 -24.50 -36.67
C ARG A 164 94.56 -24.61 -35.73
N TRP A 165 94.37 -24.37 -34.44
CA TRP A 165 95.43 -24.52 -33.45
C TRP A 165 95.91 -25.97 -33.33
N MET A 166 95.00 -26.94 -33.38
CA MET A 166 95.34 -28.36 -33.36
C MET A 166 96.20 -28.74 -34.58
N PHE A 167 95.88 -28.23 -35.78
CA PHE A 167 96.72 -28.44 -36.97
C PHE A 167 98.10 -27.78 -36.85
N ILE A 168 98.17 -26.54 -36.38
CA ILE A 168 99.45 -25.84 -36.16
C ILE A 168 100.31 -26.64 -35.17
N PHE A 169 99.70 -27.09 -34.07
CA PHE A 169 100.35 -27.93 -33.08
C PHE A 169 100.86 -29.24 -33.68
N TRP A 170 100.02 -30.00 -34.38
CA TRP A 170 100.41 -31.27 -35.02
C TRP A 170 101.48 -31.10 -36.09
N ALA A 171 101.37 -30.07 -36.94
CA ALA A 171 102.38 -29.77 -37.95
C ALA A 171 103.74 -29.44 -37.31
N GLY A 172 103.74 -28.68 -36.21
CA GLY A 172 104.94 -28.42 -35.42
C GLY A 172 105.54 -29.70 -34.83
N GLN A 173 104.72 -30.56 -34.19
CA GLN A 173 105.18 -31.84 -33.64
C GLN A 173 105.80 -32.74 -34.71
N ILE A 174 105.14 -32.90 -35.87
CA ILE A 174 105.67 -33.69 -36.99
C ILE A 174 107.00 -33.12 -37.48
N GLY A 175 107.11 -31.79 -37.64
CA GLY A 175 108.36 -31.14 -38.05
C GLY A 175 109.53 -31.42 -37.10
N VAL A 176 109.29 -31.37 -35.77
CA VAL A 176 110.29 -31.70 -34.76
C VAL A 176 110.70 -33.18 -34.83
N ILE A 177 109.74 -34.10 -34.96
CA ILE A 177 110.02 -35.54 -35.07
C ILE A 177 110.87 -35.84 -36.32
N VAL A 178 110.53 -35.25 -37.47
CA VAL A 178 111.30 -35.41 -38.71
C VAL A 178 112.72 -34.87 -38.56
N ALA A 179 112.89 -33.71 -37.93
CA ALA A 179 114.21 -33.12 -37.68
C ALA A 179 115.07 -34.01 -36.76
N LEU A 180 114.48 -34.56 -35.69
CA LEU A 180 115.17 -35.50 -34.79
C LEU A 180 115.56 -36.79 -35.53
N PHE A 181 114.68 -37.33 -36.37
CA PHE A 181 114.96 -38.54 -37.15
C PHE A 181 116.08 -38.32 -38.18
N ALA A 182 116.18 -37.12 -38.76
CA ALA A 182 117.26 -36.75 -39.67
C ALA A 182 118.61 -36.57 -38.97
N LEU A 183 118.62 -36.22 -37.67
CA LEU A 183 119.82 -36.02 -36.86
C LEU A 183 120.39 -37.32 -36.27
N LEU A 184 119.56 -38.37 -36.20
CA LEU A 184 119.90 -39.70 -35.67
C LEU A 184 120.35 -40.70 -36.76
N ARG A 185 120.49 -40.24 -38.02
CA ARG A 185 120.94 -41.04 -39.18
C ARG A 185 122.30 -40.57 -39.66
#